data_AF-T1GVE8-F1
#
_entry.id   AF-T1GVE8-F1
#
_cell.length_a   1.000
_cell.length_b   1.000
_cell.length_c   1.000
_cell.angle_alpha   90.00
_cell.angle_beta   90.00
_cell.angle_gamma   90.00
#
_symmetry.space_group_name_H-M   'P 1'
#
loop_
_entity.id
_entity.type
_entity.pdbx_description
1 polymer ?
#
loop_
_entity_poly.entity_id
_entity_poly.type
_entity_poly.pdbx_seq_one_letter_code
_entity_poly.pdbx_strand_id
1 'polypeptide(L)'
;MRDSNQELPGDFLHELYKWALESVGRVALDTRLGCLSNQGTEDSRRIINCINTFFWAVPELELRMPLWRFYATDAYKKYVAALDSFTQ
;
A
#
# COMPACT_ATOMS: atom_id res chain seq x y z
N MET A 1 -22.33 3.23 -6.88
CA MET A 1 -22.22 1.80 -7.22
C MET A 1 -23.01 1.04 -6.20
N ARG A 2 -24.13 0.45 -6.61
CA ARG A 2 -24.89 -0.51 -5.81
C ARG A 2 -24.80 -1.84 -6.54
N ASP A 3 -24.74 -2.94 -5.80
CA ASP A 3 -24.80 -4.26 -6.41
C ASP A 3 -26.21 -4.56 -6.96
N SER A 4 -26.40 -5.77 -7.51
CA SER A 4 -27.70 -6.22 -8.00
C SER A 4 -28.79 -6.28 -6.92
N ASN A 5 -28.42 -6.31 -5.65
CA ASN A 5 -29.30 -6.37 -4.48
C ASN A 5 -29.57 -4.99 -3.87
N GLN A 6 -29.13 -3.89 -4.51
CA GLN A 6 -29.17 -2.52 -3.97
C GLN A 6 -28.29 -2.29 -2.73
N GLU A 7 -27.36 -3.19 -2.46
CA GLU A 7 -26.44 -3.11 -1.33
C GLU A 7 -25.10 -2.48 -1.75
N LEU A 8 -24.28 -2.19 -0.74
CA LEU A 8 -22.90 -1.75 -0.96
C LEU A 8 -22.12 -2.96 -1.50
N PRO A 9 -21.52 -2.87 -2.69
CA PRO A 9 -20.81 -4.01 -3.28
C PRO A 9 -19.65 -4.46 -2.38
N GLY A 10 -19.41 -5.76 -2.27
CA GLY A 10 -18.43 -6.33 -1.33
C GLY A 10 -16.98 -5.89 -1.58
N ASP A 11 -16.68 -5.46 -2.80
CA ASP A 11 -15.41 -4.89 -3.25
C ASP A 11 -15.30 -3.37 -3.05
N PHE A 12 -16.32 -2.73 -2.47
CA PHE A 12 -16.32 -1.28 -2.25
C PHE A 12 -15.11 -0.80 -1.44
N LEU A 13 -14.70 -1.55 -0.42
CA LEU A 13 -13.54 -1.17 0.39
C LEU A 13 -12.24 -1.18 -0.44
N HIS A 14 -12.13 -2.10 -1.39
CA HIS A 14 -11.01 -2.16 -2.32
C HIS A 14 -11.01 -0.94 -3.27
N GLU A 15 -12.16 -0.59 -3.85
CA GLU A 15 -12.31 0.63 -4.65
C GLU A 15 -12.01 1.90 -3.84
N LEU A 16 -12.42 1.94 -2.57
CA LEU A 16 -12.14 3.05 -1.67
C LEU A 16 -10.65 3.23 -1.42
N TYR A 17 -9.90 2.13 -1.22
CA TYR A 17 -8.43 2.21 -1.07
C TYR A 17 -7.75 2.69 -2.36
N LYS A 18 -8.20 2.22 -3.53
CA LYS A 18 -7.67 2.70 -4.83
C LYS A 18 -7.95 4.19 -5.02
N TRP A 19 -9.14 4.65 -4.66
CA TRP A 19 -9.51 6.07 -4.72
C TRP A 19 -8.68 6.93 -3.77
N ALA A 20 -8.49 6.50 -2.52
CA ALA A 20 -7.70 7.23 -1.54
C ALA A 20 -6.24 7.36 -2.01
N LEU A 21 -5.66 6.28 -2.53
CA LEU A 21 -4.29 6.27 -3.04
C LEU A 21 -4.12 7.18 -4.26
N GLU A 22 -5.02 7.11 -5.23
CA GLU A 22 -5.00 8.01 -6.41
C GLU A 22 -5.16 9.48 -6.00
N SER A 23 -6.02 9.76 -5.01
CA SER A 23 -6.24 11.10 -4.49
C SER A 23 -4.99 11.67 -3.81
N VAL A 24 -4.34 10.88 -2.95
CA VAL A 24 -3.08 11.28 -2.31
C VAL A 24 -1.96 11.44 -3.33
N GLY A 25 -1.81 10.51 -4.28
CA GLY A 25 -0.81 10.61 -5.35
C GLY A 25 -0.99 11.87 -6.19
N ARG A 26 -2.24 12.23 -6.51
CA ARG A 26 -2.55 13.44 -7.28
C ARG A 26 -2.27 14.73 -6.50
N VAL A 27 -2.59 14.77 -5.21
CA VAL A 27 -2.42 16.00 -4.39
C VAL A 27 -0.97 16.17 -3.94
N ALA A 28 -0.31 15.11 -3.50
CA ALA A 28 1.03 15.17 -2.91
C ALA A 28 2.15 15.15 -3.96
N LEU A 29 1.97 14.44 -5.07
CA LEU A 29 3.02 14.19 -6.07
C LEU A 29 2.69 14.77 -7.46
N ASP A 30 1.55 15.44 -7.62
CA ASP A 30 0.97 15.89 -8.90
C ASP A 30 0.96 14.82 -10.01
N THR A 31 1.02 13.55 -9.61
CA THR A 31 1.21 12.41 -10.52
C THR A 31 -0.05 11.56 -10.55
N ARG A 32 -0.35 10.98 -11.72
CA ARG A 32 -1.47 10.05 -11.88
C ARG A 32 -0.96 8.61 -11.78
N LEU A 33 -1.34 7.92 -10.72
CA LEU A 33 -0.88 6.55 -10.45
C LEU A 33 -1.60 5.51 -11.34
N GLY A 34 -2.82 5.82 -11.78
CA GLY A 34 -3.61 4.93 -12.64
C GLY A 34 -4.25 3.76 -11.87
N CYS A 35 -4.36 3.87 -10.55
CA CYS A 35 -4.91 2.86 -9.64
C CYS A 35 -6.39 2.58 -9.92
N LEU A 36 -7.14 3.57 -10.43
CA LEU A 36 -8.58 3.46 -10.72
C LEU A 36 -8.89 2.77 -12.06
N SER A 37 -7.89 2.40 -12.86
CA SER A 37 -8.12 1.69 -14.12
C SER A 37 -8.49 0.22 -13.88
N ASN A 38 -9.35 -0.37 -14.73
CA ASN A 38 -9.89 -1.72 -14.55
C ASN A 38 -8.83 -2.84 -14.46
N GLN A 39 -7.63 -2.61 -15.00
CA GLN A 39 -6.52 -3.57 -14.92
C GLN A 39 -5.45 -3.18 -13.89
N GLY A 40 -5.46 -1.94 -13.40
CA GLY A 40 -4.35 -1.34 -12.66
C GLY A 40 -3.08 -1.27 -13.51
N THR A 41 -2.34 -0.17 -13.46
CA THR A 41 -0.97 -0.17 -13.99
C THR A 41 -0.10 -1.10 -13.13
N GLU A 42 0.95 -1.69 -13.71
CA GLU A 42 1.89 -2.52 -12.95
C GLU A 42 2.45 -1.77 -11.73
N ASP A 43 2.73 -0.48 -11.89
CA ASP A 43 3.18 0.43 -10.85
C ASP A 43 2.16 0.58 -9.71
N SER A 44 0.86 0.73 -10.04
CA SER A 44 -0.19 0.82 -9.02
C SER A 44 -0.30 -0.44 -8.16
N ARG A 45 -0.11 -1.63 -8.76
CA ARG A 45 -0.10 -2.90 -8.02
C ARG A 45 1.14 -3.00 -7.12
N ARG A 46 2.29 -2.54 -7.59
CA ARG A 46 3.53 -2.50 -6.82
C ARG A 46 3.39 -1.61 -5.59
N ILE A 47 2.85 -0.40 -5.76
CA ILE A 47 2.60 0.57 -4.69
C ILE A 47 1.67 0.01 -3.62
N ILE A 48 0.53 -0.59 -4.03
CA ILE A 48 -0.42 -1.21 -3.09
C ILE A 48 0.26 -2.32 -2.29
N ASN A 49 1.10 -3.14 -2.93
CA ASN A 49 1.80 -4.23 -2.26
C ASN A 49 2.89 -3.72 -1.29
N CYS A 50 3.60 -2.65 -1.64
CA CYS A 50 4.55 -1.98 -0.75
C CYS A 50 3.85 -1.42 0.50
N ILE A 51 2.71 -0.75 0.33
CA ILE A 51 1.92 -0.19 1.44
C ILE A 51 1.42 -1.30 2.37
N ASN A 52 0.88 -2.39 1.82
CA ASN A 52 0.48 -3.54 2.64
C ASN A 52 1.66 -4.12 3.41
N THR A 53 2.82 -4.28 2.77
CA THR A 53 4.03 -4.80 3.42
C THR A 53 4.50 -3.87 4.54
N PHE A 54 4.45 -2.55 4.31
CA PHE A 54 4.78 -1.53 5.32
C PHE A 54 3.87 -1.65 6.54
N PHE A 55 2.55 -1.74 6.34
CA PHE A 55 1.59 -1.88 7.45
C PHE A 55 1.76 -3.16 8.26
N TRP A 56 2.27 -4.25 7.68
CA TRP A 56 2.63 -5.47 8.42
C TRP A 56 3.99 -5.36 9.13
N ALA A 57 4.96 -4.69 8.51
CA ALA A 57 6.32 -4.58 9.04
C ALA A 57 6.43 -3.57 10.20
N VAL A 58 5.70 -2.45 10.14
CA VAL A 58 5.70 -1.40 11.18
C VAL A 58 5.34 -1.95 12.57
N PRO A 59 4.24 -2.67 12.77
CA PRO A 59 3.93 -3.21 14.09
C PRO A 59 4.98 -4.23 14.58
N GLU A 60 5.59 -5.02 13.69
CA GLU A 60 6.68 -5.92 14.09
C GLU A 60 7.94 -5.16 14.52
N LEU A 61 8.23 -4.03 13.88
CA LEU A 61 9.42 -3.21 14.11
C LEU A 61 9.27 -2.18 15.25
N GLU A 62 8.06 -1.66 15.47
CA GLU A 62 7.79 -0.58 16.43
C GLU A 62 7.13 -1.05 17.73
N LEU A 63 6.29 -2.10 17.72
CA LEU A 63 5.65 -2.62 18.96
C LEU A 63 6.54 -3.62 19.72
N ARG A 64 7.59 -4.17 19.10
CA ARG A 64 8.59 -5.02 19.79
C ARG A 64 9.74 -4.15 20.31
N MET A 65 10.56 -4.69 21.23
CA MET A 65 11.86 -4.10 21.52
C MET A 65 12.61 -3.82 20.20
N PRO A 66 13.33 -2.70 20.05
CA PRO A 66 13.97 -2.26 18.81
C PRO A 66 15.18 -3.14 18.46
N LEU A 67 14.95 -4.44 18.26
CA LEU A 67 15.96 -5.45 17.94
C LEU A 67 16.66 -5.13 16.62
N TRP A 68 15.98 -4.44 15.69
CA TRP A 68 16.55 -3.94 14.44
C TRP A 68 17.73 -2.97 14.64
N ARG A 69 17.84 -2.29 15.80
CA ARG A 69 19.01 -1.45 16.14
C ARG A 69 20.24 -2.26 16.52
N PHE A 70 20.05 -3.51 16.95
CA PHE A 70 21.11 -4.39 17.43
C PHE A 70 21.42 -5.52 16.45
N TYR A 71 20.44 -5.95 15.64
CA TYR A 71 20.58 -7.00 14.64
C TYR A 71 19.57 -6.81 13.50
N ALA A 72 20.02 -6.89 12.25
CA ALA A 72 19.14 -6.80 11.08
C ALA A 72 18.26 -8.06 10.95
N THR A 73 17.11 -8.05 11.65
CA THR A 73 16.07 -9.07 11.53
C THR A 73 15.50 -9.14 10.11
N ASP A 74 15.00 -10.30 9.71
CA ASP A 74 14.49 -10.50 8.34
C ASP A 74 13.28 -9.60 8.03
N ALA A 75 12.49 -9.23 9.05
CA ALA A 75 11.44 -8.22 8.94
C ALA A 75 11.99 -6.83 8.56
N TYR A 76 13.10 -6.41 9.18
CA TYR A 76 13.77 -5.14 8.85
C TYR A 76 14.31 -5.14 7.42
N LYS A 77 14.91 -6.25 6.96
CA LYS A 77 15.39 -6.36 5.58
C LYS A 77 14.26 -6.27 4.55
N LYS A 78 13.13 -6.94 4.81
CA LYS A 78 11.92 -6.86 3.96
C LYS A 78 11.35 -5.44 3.93
N TYR A 79 11.35 -4.75 5.07
CA TYR A 79 10.92 -3.36 5.17
C TYR A 79 11.82 -2.42 4.35
N VAL A 80 13.14 -2.50 4.52
CA VAL A 80 14.10 -1.68 3.76
C VAL A 80 14.01 -1.96 2.26
N ALA A 81 13.91 -3.23 1.84
CA ALA A 81 13.76 -3.59 0.43
C ALA A 81 12.46 -3.06 -0.20
N ALA A 82 11.36 -3.03 0.58
CA ALA A 82 10.09 -2.47 0.14
C ALA A 82 10.16 -0.94 -0.01
N LEU A 83 10.87 -0.25 0.89
CA LEU A 83 11.13 1.18 0.79
C LEU A 83 12.02 1.53 -0.40
N ASP A 84 13.13 0.80 -0.60
CA ASP A 84 14.05 1.04 -1.72
C ASP A 84 13.34 0.90 -3.07
N SER A 85 12.47 -0.10 -3.19
CA SER A 85 11.60 -0.33 -4.36
C SER A 85 10.58 0.78 -4.61
N PHE A 86 10.30 1.63 -3.63
CA PHE A 86 9.34 2.72 -3.72
C PHE A 86 10.02 4.03 -4.15
N THR A 87 11.30 4.20 -3.81
CA THR A 87 12.13 5.37 -4.14
C THR A 87 12.77 5.32 -5.53
N GLN A 88 12.76 4.15 -6.18
CA GLN A 88 13.37 3.91 -7.49
C GLN A 88 12.32 3.89 -8.60
#